data_AF-A0AAW1BE42-F1
#
_entry.id   AF-A0AAW1BE42-F1
#
_cell.length_a   1.000
_cell.length_b   1.000
_cell.length_c   1.000
_cell.angle_alpha   90.00
_cell.angle_beta   90.00
_cell.angle_gamma   90.00
#
_symmetry.space_group_name_H-M   'P 1'
#
loop_
_entity.id
_entity.type
_entity.pdbx_description
1 polymer ?
#
loop_
_entity_poly.entity_id
_entity_poly.type
_entity_poly.pdbx_seq_one_letter_code
_entity_poly.pdbx_strand_id
1 'polypeptide(L)' 'MGEDLKELDQAVLKADGHQIILEEIPDWNDVQLIVNGETIFQCNINDLDFGGDGKLDPLCQEAREAVLKAY' A
#
# COMPACT_ATOMS: atom_id res chain seq x y z
N MET A 1 11.04 -0.39 -18.81
CA MET A 1 11.54 0.92 -18.32
C MET A 1 11.72 0.95 -16.80
N GLY A 2 10.76 0.48 -15.99
CA GLY A 2 10.96 0.35 -14.53
C GLY A 2 11.75 -0.89 -14.10
N GLU A 3 11.63 -2.01 -14.83
CA GLU A 3 12.37 -3.25 -14.54
C GLU A 3 13.86 -3.15 -14.89
N ASP A 4 14.18 -2.45 -15.99
CA ASP A 4 15.56 -2.25 -16.46
C ASP A 4 16.42 -1.45 -15.47
N LEU A 5 15.83 -0.51 -14.70
CA LEU A 5 16.54 0.23 -13.66
C LEU A 5 16.87 -0.65 -12.45
N LYS A 6 15.95 -1.54 -12.05
CA LYS A 6 16.17 -2.46 -10.91
C LYS A 6 17.32 -3.42 -11.16
N GLU A 7 17.47 -3.88 -12.40
CA GLU A 7 18.58 -4.76 -12.78
C GLU A 7 19.92 -4.01 -12.81
N LEU A 8 19.92 -2.75 -13.26
CA LEU A 8 21.12 -1.92 -13.28
C LEU A 8 21.61 -1.60 -11.86
N ASP A 9 20.71 -1.21 -10.95
CA ASP A 9 21.06 -0.89 -9.57
C ASP A 9 21.62 -2.11 -8.82
N GLN A 10 21.02 -3.29 -9.03
CA GLN A 10 21.55 -4.52 -8.49
C GLN A 10 22.93 -4.87 -9.04
N ALA A 11 23.16 -4.66 -10.34
CA ALA A 11 24.43 -4.97 -10.97
C ALA A 11 25.56 -4.10 -10.43
N VAL A 12 25.33 -2.79 -10.25
CA VAL A 12 26.29 -1.83 -9.68
C VAL A 12 26.67 -2.24 -8.26
N LEU A 13 25.67 -2.46 -7.40
CA LEU A 13 25.89 -2.81 -6.01
C LEU A 13 26.60 -4.18 -5.84
N LYS A 14 26.32 -5.16 -6.70
CA LYS A 14 27.04 -6.44 -6.72
C LYS A 14 28.50 -6.27 -7.16
N ALA A 15 28.77 -5.39 -8.13
CA ALA A 15 30.13 -5.12 -8.60
C ALA A 15 30.99 -4.48 -7.50
N ASP A 16 30.39 -3.68 -6.62
CA ASP A 16 31.03 -3.10 -5.44
C ASP A 16 31.20 -4.11 -4.27
N GLY A 17 30.79 -5.37 -4.47
CA GLY A 17 30.95 -6.46 -3.50
C GLY A 17 29.84 -6.56 -2.46
N HIS A 18 28.73 -5.86 -2.64
CA HIS A 18 27.58 -5.96 -1.73
C HIS A 18 26.73 -7.20 -2.02
N GLN A 19 26.25 -7.84 -0.95
CA GLN A 19 25.20 -8.84 -1.03
C GLN A 19 23.84 -8.14 -1.03
N ILE A 20 23.02 -8.43 -2.03
CA ILE A 20 21.70 -7.81 -2.21
C ILE A 20 20.62 -8.87 -2.04
N ILE A 21 19.61 -8.54 -1.25
CA ILE A 21 18.37 -9.30 -1.12
C ILE A 21 17.25 -8.33 -1.48
N LEU A 22 16.44 -8.68 -2.47
CA LEU A 22 15.23 -7.94 -2.80
C LEU A 22 14.05 -8.63 -2.12
N GLU A 23 13.28 -7.84 -1.39
CA GLU A 23 12.06 -8.29 -0.73
C GLU A 23 10.90 -7.44 -1.25
N GLU A 24 9.78 -8.11 -1.52
CA GLU A 24 8.54 -7.43 -1.84
C GLU A 24 8.02 -6.76 -0.57
N ILE A 25 7.69 -5.48 -0.69
CA ILE A 25 7.05 -4.71 0.37
C ILE A 25 5.63 -4.35 -0.08
N PRO A 26 4.69 -4.18 0.85
CA PRO A 26 3.38 -3.62 0.51
C PRO A 26 3.54 -2.30 -0.23
N ASP A 27 2.64 -2.03 -1.18
CA ASP A 27 2.64 -0.76 -1.91
C ASP A 27 2.57 0.39 -0.90
N TRP A 28 3.41 1.41 -1.10
CA TRP A 28 3.42 2.60 -0.23
C TRP A 28 2.06 3.28 -0.14
N ASN A 29 1.26 3.17 -1.21
CA ASN A 29 -0.06 3.75 -1.32
C ASN A 29 -1.16 2.86 -0.73
N ASP A 30 -0.82 1.70 -0.16
CA ASP A 30 -1.80 0.79 0.41
C ASP A 30 -2.28 1.28 1.77
N VAL A 31 -3.60 1.43 1.93
CA VAL A 31 -4.25 1.81 3.17
C VAL A 31 -5.01 0.60 3.70
N GLN A 32 -4.62 0.11 4.88
CA GLN A 32 -5.25 -1.04 5.53
C GLN A 32 -5.90 -0.66 6.86
N LEU A 33 -7.07 -1.24 7.11
CA LEU A 33 -7.70 -1.25 8.43
C LEU A 33 -7.62 -2.66 9.00
N ILE A 34 -6.98 -2.77 10.16
CA ILE A 34 -6.71 -4.05 10.83
C ILE A 34 -7.50 -4.09 12.14
N VAL A 35 -8.34 -5.10 12.31
CA VAL A 35 -9.11 -5.36 13.53
C VAL A 35 -8.82 -6.79 13.98
N ASN A 36 -8.46 -6.97 15.26
CA ASN A 36 -8.09 -8.28 15.82
C ASN A 36 -6.98 -9.03 15.05
N GLY A 37 -6.08 -8.29 14.37
CA GLY A 37 -4.98 -8.87 13.60
C GLY A 37 -5.35 -9.27 12.17
N GLU A 38 -6.59 -9.05 11.75
CA GLU A 38 -7.05 -9.32 10.38
C GLU A 38 -7.27 -8.00 9.63
N THR A 39 -6.82 -7.93 8.38
CA THR A 39 -7.11 -6.81 7.48
C THR A 39 -8.57 -6.91 7.03
N ILE A 40 -9.41 -6.01 7.53
CA ILE A 40 -10.85 -6.00 7.26
C ILE A 40 -11.25 -5.08 6.10
N PHE A 41 -10.33 -4.21 5.69
CA PHE A 41 -10.50 -3.31 4.55
C PHE A 41 -9.13 -2.88 4.04
N GLN A 42 -9.02 -2.76 2.71
CA GLN A 42 -7.82 -2.32 2.02
C GLN A 42 -8.21 -1.50 0.78
N CYS A 43 -7.55 -0.38 0.55
CA CYS A 43 -7.70 0.44 -0.66
C CYS A 43 -6.41 1.16 -1.02
N ASN A 44 -6.31 1.69 -2.24
CA ASN A 44 -5.21 2.59 -2.60
C ASN A 44 -5.53 4.01 -2.11
N ILE A 45 -4.55 4.71 -1.54
CA ILE A 45 -4.72 6.10 -1.06
C ILE A 45 -5.13 7.07 -2.16
N ASN A 46 -4.77 6.78 -3.42
CA ASN A 46 -5.13 7.62 -4.56
C ASN A 46 -6.59 7.42 -5.01
N ASP A 47 -7.26 6.38 -4.51
CA ASP A 47 -8.69 6.15 -4.76
C ASP A 47 -9.59 6.90 -3.76
N LEU A 48 -9.02 7.41 -2.66
CA LEU A 48 -9.75 8.19 -1.65
C LEU A 48 -10.00 9.62 -2.15
N ASP A 49 -11.26 10.06 -2.14
CA ASP A 49 -11.62 11.44 -2.42
C ASP A 49 -11.68 12.25 -1.11
N PHE A 50 -10.64 13.03 -0.86
CA PHE A 50 -10.54 13.93 0.30
C PHE A 50 -11.20 15.30 0.07
N GLY A 51 -12.14 15.41 -0.88
CA GLY A 51 -12.78 16.67 -1.31
C GLY A 51 -13.28 17.61 -0.20
N GLY A 52 -13.69 18.82 -0.60
CA GLY A 52 -14.09 19.90 0.32
C GLY A 52 -15.61 20.12 0.46
N ASP A 53 -16.44 19.22 -0.10
CA ASP A 53 -17.89 19.41 -0.14
C ASP A 53 -18.60 18.98 1.16
N GLY A 54 -17.85 18.45 2.12
CA GLY A 54 -18.34 18.00 3.43
C GLY A 54 -19.05 16.65 3.41
N LYS A 55 -19.05 15.93 2.28
CA LYS A 55 -19.58 14.57 2.21
C LYS A 55 -18.52 13.55 2.58
N LEU A 56 -18.96 12.42 3.12
CA LEU A 56 -18.09 11.28 3.38
C LEU A 56 -17.80 10.57 2.05
N ASP A 57 -16.52 10.33 1.79
CA ASP A 57 -16.07 9.51 0.68
C ASP A 57 -16.68 8.09 0.74
N PRO A 58 -17.09 7.49 -0.40
CA PRO A 58 -17.66 6.14 -0.43
C PRO A 58 -16.75 5.06 0.16
N LEU A 59 -15.44 5.10 -0.08
CA LEU A 59 -14.50 4.14 0.50
C LEU A 59 -14.39 4.31 2.02
N CYS A 60 -14.47 5.54 2.52
CA CYS A 60 -14.57 5.78 3.96
C CYS A 60 -15.86 5.18 4.57
N GLN A 61 -16.98 5.23 3.84
CA GLN A 61 -18.23 4.59 4.25
C GLN A 61 -18.09 3.06 4.27
N GLU A 62 -17.49 2.45 3.25
CA GLU A 62 -17.21 1.01 3.18
C GLU A 62 -16.28 0.54 4.30
N ALA A 63 -15.20 1.29 4.54
CA ALA A 63 -14.28 1.08 5.64
C ALA A 63 -15.00 1.06 7.00
N ARG A 64 -15.91 2.02 7.24
CA ARG A 64 -16.71 2.07 8.47
C ARG A 64 -17.60 0.84 8.62
N GLU A 65 -18.26 0.43 7.54
CA GLU A 65 -19.12 -0.76 7.56
C GLU A 65 -18.34 -2.06 7.79
N ALA A 66 -17.13 -2.17 7.23
CA ALA A 66 -16.25 -3.31 7.47
C ALA A 66 -15.86 -3.43 8.95
N VAL A 67 -15.50 -2.32 9.59
CA VAL A 67 -15.20 -2.29 11.03
C VAL A 67 -16.43 -2.71 11.85
N LEU A 68 -17.62 -2.20 11.53
CA LEU A 68 -18.85 -2.54 12.27
C LEU A 68 -19.24 -4.02 12.14
N LYS A 69 -18.85 -4.70 11.04
CA LYS A 69 -19.09 -6.14 10.84
C LYS A 69 -18.05 -7.02 11.53
N ALA A 70 -16.89 -6.47 11.90
CA ALA A 70 -15.80 -7.19 12.53
C ALA A 70 -15.95 -7.30 14.07
N TYR A 71 -17.01 -6.71 14.65
CA TYR A 71 -17.41 -6.79 16.06
C TYR A 71 -18.75 -7.51 16.20
#